data_AF-A0A921NU41-F1
#
_entry.id   AF-A0A921NU41-F1
#
_cell.length_a   1.000
_cell.length_b   1.000
_cell.length_c   1.000
_cell.angle_alpha   90.00
_cell.angle_beta   90.00
_cell.angle_gamma   90.00
#
_symmetry.space_group_name_H-M   'P 1'
#
loop_
_entity.id
_entity.type
_entity.pdbx_description
1 polymer ?
#
loop_
_entity_poly.entity_id
_entity_poly.type
_entity_poly.pdbx_seq_one_letter_code
_entity_poly.pdbx_strand_id
1 'polypeptide(L)'
;MEFRFQDWKSRQDHPRLRDAWLATQELAARRLDGRVADCILCGRPTVLRLAGATDPPDLREQLVCTRCGLNTRLRAALHLLRGQLRGRVPAPRPPPRRRFRAGCCPASAWARIRPACGST
;
A
#
# COMPACT_ATOMS: atom_id res chain seq x y z
N MET A 1 -34.84 -12.79 -17.48
CA MET A 1 -35.06 -12.65 -16.03
C MET A 1 -33.92 -11.81 -15.48
N GLU A 2 -34.19 -10.58 -15.05
CA GLU A 2 -33.16 -9.63 -14.60
C GLU A 2 -32.93 -9.84 -13.10
N PHE A 3 -31.73 -10.28 -12.71
CA PHE A 3 -31.37 -10.42 -11.31
C PHE A 3 -31.12 -9.02 -10.72
N ARG A 4 -31.97 -8.58 -9.80
CA ARG A 4 -31.77 -7.33 -9.05
C ARG A 4 -31.53 -7.63 -7.57
N PHE A 5 -30.46 -7.04 -7.04
CA PHE A 5 -30.22 -7.03 -5.61
C PHE A 5 -31.30 -6.16 -4.94
N GLN A 6 -31.99 -6.69 -3.94
CA GLN A 6 -32.91 -5.92 -3.09
C GLN A 6 -32.16 -4.76 -2.42
N ASP A 7 -32.85 -3.75 -1.89
CA ASP A 7 -32.15 -2.69 -1.16
C ASP A 7 -31.52 -3.23 0.16
N TRP A 8 -30.60 -2.48 0.76
CA TRP A 8 -29.94 -2.89 2.01
C TRP A 8 -30.87 -2.80 3.22
N LYS A 9 -31.71 -1.77 3.30
CA LYS A 9 -32.58 -1.53 4.46
C LYS A 9 -33.61 -2.65 4.63
N SER A 10 -34.14 -3.19 3.52
CA SER A 10 -35.08 -4.33 3.55
C SER A 10 -34.46 -5.64 4.03
N ARG A 11 -33.14 -5.71 4.14
CA ARG A 11 -32.39 -6.94 4.40
C ARG A 11 -31.62 -6.93 5.73
N GLN A 12 -31.47 -5.76 6.34
CA GLN A 12 -30.62 -5.57 7.52
C GLN A 12 -30.93 -6.52 8.68
N ASP A 13 -32.21 -6.76 8.96
CA ASP A 13 -32.65 -7.59 10.09
C ASP A 13 -32.96 -9.04 9.68
N HIS A 14 -32.64 -9.41 8.43
CA HIS A 14 -32.96 -10.74 7.94
C HIS A 14 -32.07 -11.79 8.63
N PRO A 15 -32.62 -12.75 9.40
CA PRO A 15 -31.83 -13.65 10.24
C PRO A 15 -30.81 -14.46 9.42
N ARG A 16 -31.20 -14.91 8.22
CA ARG A 16 -30.29 -15.64 7.30
C ARG A 16 -29.12 -14.82 6.78
N LEU A 17 -29.16 -13.49 6.86
CA LEU A 17 -28.07 -12.64 6.38
C LEU A 17 -26.89 -12.67 7.35
N ARG A 18 -27.20 -12.66 8.65
CA ARG A 18 -26.21 -12.94 9.70
C ARG A 18 -25.62 -14.33 9.52
N ASP A 19 -26.46 -15.35 9.35
CA ASP A 19 -26.00 -16.73 9.19
C ASP A 19 -25.15 -16.93 7.93
N ALA A 20 -25.56 -16.34 6.80
CA ALA A 20 -24.78 -16.36 5.57
C ALA A 20 -23.44 -15.63 5.70
N TRP A 21 -23.40 -14.50 6.43
CA TRP A 21 -22.17 -13.80 6.74
C TRP A 21 -21.25 -14.65 7.63
N LEU A 22 -21.77 -15.24 8.71
CA LEU A 22 -21.02 -16.13 9.60
C LEU A 22 -20.47 -17.35 8.87
N ALA A 23 -21.30 -18.03 8.05
CA ALA A 23 -20.87 -19.16 7.23
C ALA A 23 -19.78 -18.77 6.22
N THR A 24 -19.85 -17.55 5.67
CA THR A 24 -18.80 -17.02 4.79
C THR A 24 -17.50 -16.75 5.56
N GLN A 25 -17.58 -16.25 6.80
CA GLN A 25 -16.41 -16.04 7.66
C GLN A 25 -15.76 -17.37 8.05
N GLU A 26 -16.56 -18.37 8.42
CA GLU A 26 -16.06 -19.69 8.80
C GLU A 26 -15.38 -20.40 7.61
N LEU A 27 -16.00 -20.36 6.43
CA LEU A 27 -15.41 -20.88 5.19
C LEU A 27 -14.12 -20.13 4.83
N ALA A 28 -14.11 -18.81 4.97
CA ALA A 28 -12.92 -17.99 4.72
C ALA A 28 -11.81 -18.31 5.73
N ALA A 29 -12.13 -18.50 7.00
CA ALA A 29 -11.17 -18.84 8.04
C ALA A 29 -10.45 -20.16 7.78
N ARG A 30 -11.21 -21.21 7.49
CA ARG A 30 -10.65 -22.54 7.13
C ARG A 30 -9.74 -22.49 5.91
N ARG A 31 -9.97 -21.54 4.99
CA ARG A 31 -9.16 -21.36 3.78
C ARG A 31 -7.94 -20.46 3.99
N LEU A 32 -7.93 -19.61 5.01
CA LEU A 32 -6.93 -18.55 5.17
C LEU A 32 -5.85 -18.91 6.19
N ASP A 33 -6.13 -19.77 7.17
CA ASP A 33 -5.12 -20.22 8.11
C ASP A 33 -4.06 -21.09 7.42
N GLY A 34 -2.79 -20.74 7.60
CA GLY A 34 -1.66 -21.38 6.93
C GLY A 34 -1.50 -21.01 5.45
N ARG A 35 -2.38 -20.18 4.87
CA ARG A 35 -2.31 -19.81 3.46
C ARG A 35 -1.27 -18.73 3.19
N VAL A 36 -0.57 -18.85 2.06
CA VAL A 36 0.28 -17.79 1.52
C VAL A 36 -0.57 -16.73 0.81
N ALA A 37 -0.43 -15.47 1.21
CA ALA A 37 -1.06 -14.32 0.60
C ALA A 37 -0.17 -13.07 0.69
N ASP A 38 -0.42 -12.07 -0.13
CA ASP A 38 0.30 -10.80 -0.06
C ASP A 38 -0.14 -9.96 1.14
N CYS A 39 0.82 -9.58 1.98
CA CYS A 39 0.54 -8.63 3.06
C CYS A 39 0.63 -7.20 2.53
N ILE A 40 -0.51 -6.49 2.58
CA ILE A 40 -0.66 -5.09 2.14
C ILE A 40 0.31 -4.10 2.82
N LEU A 41 0.81 -4.44 4.02
CA LEU A 41 1.78 -3.61 4.74
C LEU A 41 3.24 -3.98 4.40
N CYS A 42 3.55 -5.27 4.33
CA CYS A 42 4.88 -5.78 4.01
C CYS A 42 5.22 -5.61 2.52
N GLY A 43 4.21 -5.61 1.65
CA GLY A 43 4.36 -5.62 0.19
C GLY A 43 4.97 -6.91 -0.35
N ARG A 44 4.83 -8.03 0.35
CA ARG A 44 5.42 -9.33 -0.01
C ARG A 44 4.48 -10.49 0.36
N PRO A 45 4.60 -11.64 -0.34
CA PRO A 45 3.92 -12.88 0.05
C PRO A 45 4.34 -13.33 1.45
N THR A 46 3.39 -13.80 2.24
CA THR A 46 3.59 -14.27 3.61
C THR A 46 2.49 -15.26 4.00
N VAL A 47 2.80 -16.15 4.95
CA VAL A 47 1.80 -17.03 5.55
C VAL A 47 0.92 -16.21 6.49
N LEU A 48 -0.40 -16.33 6.33
CA LEU A 48 -1.38 -15.82 7.29
C LEU A 48 -1.74 -16.93 8.28
N ARG A 49 -1.95 -16.57 9.54
CA ARG A 49 -2.37 -17.51 10.58
C ARG A 49 -3.52 -16.95 11.40
N LEU A 50 -4.37 -17.83 11.91
CA LEU A 50 -5.34 -17.46 12.94
C LEU A 50 -4.65 -17.45 14.30
N ALA A 51 -4.85 -16.37 15.05
CA ALA A 51 -4.40 -16.20 16.42
C ALA A 51 -5.61 -16.17 17.35
N GLY A 52 -5.66 -17.11 18.29
CA GLY A 52 -6.78 -17.27 19.22
C GLY A 52 -7.68 -18.46 18.87
N ALA A 53 -8.69 -18.68 19.71
CA ALA A 53 -9.58 -19.83 19.64
C ALA A 53 -11.06 -19.39 19.78
N THR A 54 -11.50 -18.49 18.91
CA THR A 54 -12.93 -18.12 18.80
C THR A 54 -13.57 -18.84 17.64
N ASP A 55 -14.82 -19.31 17.82
CA ASP A 55 -15.62 -19.95 16.78
C ASP A 55 -16.98 -19.24 16.61
N PRO A 56 -17.27 -18.63 15.46
CA PRO A 56 -16.39 -18.48 14.30
C PRO A 56 -15.28 -17.44 14.55
N PRO A 57 -14.09 -17.63 13.94
CA PRO A 57 -12.97 -16.72 14.15
C PRO A 57 -13.21 -15.36 13.49
N ASP A 58 -12.87 -14.29 14.20
CA ASP A 58 -12.92 -12.93 13.63
C ASP A 58 -11.67 -12.67 12.78
N LEU A 59 -11.79 -12.83 11.46
CA LEU A 59 -10.68 -12.62 10.53
C LEU A 59 -10.07 -11.21 10.56
N ARG A 60 -10.81 -10.21 11.04
CA ARG A 60 -10.29 -8.84 11.14
C ARG A 60 -9.27 -8.73 12.26
N GLU A 61 -9.55 -9.37 13.38
CA GLU A 61 -8.74 -9.28 14.60
C GLU A 61 -7.78 -10.44 14.79
N GLN A 62 -8.12 -11.63 14.30
CA GLN A 62 -7.41 -12.88 14.57
C GLN A 62 -6.51 -13.33 13.41
N LEU A 63 -6.73 -12.87 12.17
CA LEU A 63 -5.88 -13.25 11.05
C LEU A 63 -4.59 -12.39 11.01
N VAL A 64 -3.48 -12.98 11.43
CA VAL A 64 -2.17 -12.34 11.58
C VAL A 64 -1.22 -12.69 10.43
N CYS A 65 -0.38 -11.72 10.07
CA CYS A 65 0.74 -11.97 9.17
C CYS A 65 1.93 -12.52 9.94
N THR A 66 2.48 -13.66 9.53
CA THR A 66 3.66 -14.27 10.19
C THR A 66 4.94 -13.45 10.07
N ARG A 67 4.99 -12.47 9.15
CA ARG A 67 6.15 -11.59 8.95
C ARG A 67 6.12 -10.32 9.81
N CYS A 68 5.02 -9.57 9.81
CA CYS A 68 4.93 -8.32 10.58
C CYS A 68 4.19 -8.47 11.91
N GLY A 69 3.62 -9.64 12.20
CA GLY A 69 2.90 -9.94 13.44
C GLY A 69 1.55 -9.23 13.59
N LEU A 70 1.15 -8.39 12.65
CA LEU A 70 -0.06 -7.58 12.76
C LEU A 70 -1.29 -8.28 12.17
N ASN A 71 -2.43 -8.07 12.82
CA ASN A 71 -3.73 -8.54 12.35
C ASN A 71 -4.23 -7.74 11.13
N THR A 72 -5.29 -8.23 10.49
CA THR A 72 -5.87 -7.61 9.28
C THR A 72 -6.29 -6.16 9.50
N ARG A 73 -6.93 -5.85 10.64
CA ARG A 73 -7.39 -4.49 10.97
C ARG A 73 -6.23 -3.50 11.03
N LEU A 74 -5.18 -3.82 11.79
CA LEU A 74 -4.02 -2.96 11.94
C LEU A 74 -3.26 -2.79 10.63
N ARG A 75 -3.10 -3.87 9.85
CA ARG A 75 -2.47 -3.81 8.53
C ARG A 75 -3.21 -2.87 7.58
N ALA A 76 -4.54 -2.92 7.56
CA ALA A 76 -5.37 -2.03 6.75
C ALA A 76 -5.27 -0.57 7.21
N ALA A 77 -5.41 -0.31 8.50
CA ALA A 77 -5.32 1.04 9.07
C ALA A 77 -3.96 1.71 8.77
N LEU A 78 -2.86 0.98 8.99
CA LEU A 78 -1.51 1.48 8.71
C LEU A 78 -1.27 1.68 7.21
N HIS A 79 -1.81 0.81 6.36
CA HIS A 79 -1.72 1.00 4.91
C HIS A 79 -2.42 2.29 4.46
N LEU A 80 -3.62 2.54 4.96
CA LEU A 80 -4.37 3.78 4.68
C LEU A 80 -3.61 5.02 5.20
N LEU A 81 -3.11 4.97 6.43
CA LEU A 81 -2.31 6.05 7.01
C LEU A 81 -1.05 6.35 6.18
N ARG A 82 -0.33 5.32 5.74
CA ARG A 82 0.83 5.48 4.84
C ARG A 82 0.44 6.18 3.53
N GLY A 83 -0.71 5.86 2.96
CA GLY A 83 -1.25 6.54 1.79
C GLY A 83 -1.50 8.03 2.04
N GLN A 84 -2.15 8.37 3.16
CA GLN A 84 -2.42 9.76 3.53
C GLN A 84 -1.15 10.57 3.80
N LEU A 85 -0.17 9.98 4.48
CA LEU A 85 1.10 10.64 4.75
C LEU A 85 1.88 10.91 3.46
N ARG A 86 1.91 9.96 2.52
CA ARG A 86 2.54 10.17 1.20
C ARG A 86 1.91 11.32 0.42
N GLY A 87 0.58 11.47 0.48
CA GLY A 87 -0.13 12.59 -0.16
C GLY A 87 0.08 13.95 0.54
N ARG A 88 0.55 13.95 1.79
CA ARG A 88 0.77 15.17 2.61
C ARG A 88 2.21 15.61 2.68
N VAL A 89 3.19 14.86 2.16
CA VAL A 89 4.58 15.32 2.10
C VAL A 89 4.63 16.50 1.14
N PRO A 90 4.90 17.74 1.61
CA PRO A 90 5.08 18.86 0.70
C PRO A 90 6.29 18.57 -0.18
N ALA A 91 6.20 18.93 -1.47
CA ALA A 91 7.29 18.74 -2.42
C ALA A 91 8.60 19.28 -1.80
N PRO A 92 9.72 18.54 -1.90
CA PRO A 92 11.00 19.02 -1.40
C PRO A 92 11.26 20.40 -1.99
N ARG A 93 11.54 21.39 -1.13
CA ARG A 93 11.87 22.74 -1.59
C ARG A 93 13.00 22.61 -2.60
N PRO A 94 12.88 23.22 -3.80
CA PRO A 94 13.99 23.20 -4.75
C PRO A 94 15.23 23.74 -4.03
N PRO A 95 16.42 23.14 -4.25
CA PRO A 95 17.64 23.64 -3.66
C PRO A 95 17.77 25.13 -4.01
N PRO A 96 18.27 25.97 -3.08
CA PRO A 96 18.48 27.37 -3.40
C PRO A 96 19.33 27.42 -4.67
N ARG A 97 18.82 28.11 -5.71
CA ARG A 97 19.58 28.37 -6.92
C ARG A 97 20.85 29.08 -6.47
N ARG A 98 21.97 28.36 -6.38
CA ARG A 98 23.29 28.97 -6.25
C ARG A 98 23.40 29.84 -7.48
N ARG A 99 23.25 31.15 -7.30
CA ARG A 99 23.65 32.11 -8.32
C ARG A 99 25.14 31.84 -8.48
N PHE A 100 25.50 31.10 -9.53
CA PHE A 100 26.85 31.15 -10.04
C PHE A 100 27.04 32.61 -10.43
N ARG A 101 27.63 33.37 -9.51
CA ARG A 101 28.22 34.65 -9.82
C ARG A 101 29.32 34.26 -10.80
N ALA A 102 29.07 34.48 -12.09
CA ALA A 102 30.05 34.28 -13.14
C ALA A 102 31.30 35.01 -12.68
N GLY A 103 32.27 34.23 -12.20
CA GLY A 103 33.58 34.74 -11.86
C GLY A 103 34.11 35.39 -13.12
N CYS A 104 34.61 36.61 -12.96
CA CYS A 104 35.30 37.34 -14.01
C CYS A 104 36.24 36.37 -14.75
N CYS A 105 35.96 36.17 -16.04
CA CYS A 105 36.86 35.48 -16.94
C CYS A 105 38.17 36.28 -16.94
N PRO A 106 39.33 35.76 -16.52
CA PRO A 106 40.58 36.45 -16.79
C PRO A 106 40.86 36.19 -18.27
N ALA A 107 40.58 37.20 -19.09
CA ALA A 107 40.93 37.24 -20.50
C ALA A 107 42.44 37.42 -20.66
N SER A 108 43.24 36.40 -20.36
CA SER A 108 44.64 36.30 -20.78
C SER A 108 45.30 35.04 -20.20
N ALA A 109 45.24 33.92 -20.91
CA ALA A 109 46.39 33.02 -20.99
C ALA A 109 46.26 32.01 -22.13
N TRP A 110 46.85 32.38 -23.28
CA TRP A 110 47.59 31.49 -24.16
C TRP A 110 46.90 30.27 -24.77
N ALA A 111 46.40 30.49 -25.99
CA ALA A 111 46.62 29.66 -27.16
C ALA A 111 47.32 28.31 -26.96
N ARG A 112 46.62 27.23 -27.34
CA ARG A 112 47.18 26.20 -28.23
C ARG A 112 46.08 25.28 -28.75
N ILE A 113 45.96 25.28 -30.10
CA ILE A 113 45.52 24.17 -30.95
C ILE A 113 43.98 23.95 -31.07
N ARG A 114 43.36 24.63 -32.06
CA ARG A 114 42.38 24.03 -32.99
C ARG A 114 43.17 23.36 -34.13
N PRO A 115 42.63 22.44 -34.98
CA PRO A 115 41.22 22.24 -35.38
C PRO A 115 40.79 20.75 -35.30
N ALA A 116 39.61 20.25 -35.68
CA ALA A 116 38.54 20.69 -36.57
C ALA A 116 37.22 20.01 -36.15
N CYS A 117 36.08 20.72 -36.23
CA CYS A 117 34.78 20.09 -36.37
C CYS A 117 34.53 19.86 -37.86
N GLY A 118 34.46 18.59 -38.29
CA GLY A 118 33.86 18.20 -39.56
C GLY A 118 32.36 18.06 -39.39
N SER A 119 31.60 18.64 -40.31
CA SER A 119 30.15 18.53 -40.45
C SER A 119 29.85 17.80 -41.75
N THR A 120 28.93 16.84 -41.67
CA THR A 120 28.02 16.43 -42.74
C THR A 120 26.74 15.99 -42.07
#